data_AF-A0A290S2X7-F1
#
_entry.id   AF-A0A290S2X7-F1
#
_cell.length_a   1.000
_cell.length_b   1.000
_cell.length_c   1.000
_cell.angle_alpha   90.00
_cell.angle_beta   90.00
_cell.angle_gamma   90.00
#
_symmetry.space_group_name_H-M   'P 1'
#
loop_
_entity.id
_entity.type
_entity.pdbx_description
1 polymer ?
#
loop_
_entity_poly.entity_id
_entity_poly.type
_entity_poly.pdbx_seq_one_letter_code
_entity_poly.pdbx_strand_id
1 'polypeptide(L)'
;MPRQIMPKGLPFELKSYLELVELTGRCIREDKRGYIENIYLSLLERVSISPENWLKLTTQFTRVFHGAVGRPASQASYCENLNRKRRANMSNCEKLFA
;
A
#
# COMPACT_ATOMS: atom_id res chain seq x y z
N MET A 1 7.48 -22.16 2.67
CA MET A 1 8.83 -21.65 3.03
C MET A 1 8.83 -21.23 4.50
N PRO A 2 9.81 -21.63 5.32
CA PRO A 2 9.88 -21.18 6.71
C PRO A 2 10.07 -19.66 6.72
N ARG A 3 9.31 -18.94 7.56
CA ARG A 3 9.54 -17.51 7.80
C ARG A 3 10.95 -17.36 8.36
N GLN A 4 11.85 -16.68 7.63
CA GLN A 4 13.16 -16.27 8.14
C GLN A 4 12.99 -15.56 9.50
N ILE A 5 14.00 -15.69 10.36
CA ILE A 5 14.08 -15.00 11.66
C ILE A 5 13.91 -13.50 11.38
N MET A 6 12.75 -12.95 11.71
CA MET A 6 12.49 -11.53 11.51
C MET A 6 13.28 -10.73 12.56
N PRO A 7 14.04 -9.70 12.15
CA PRO A 7 14.73 -8.85 13.08
C PRO A 7 13.72 -8.13 14.00
N LYS A 8 14.14 -7.83 15.24
CA LYS A 8 13.33 -6.99 16.14
C LYS A 8 13.16 -5.61 15.50
N GLY A 9 11.93 -5.22 15.19
CA GLY A 9 11.60 -3.93 14.56
C GLY A 9 10.87 -4.09 13.23
N LEU A 10 10.79 -3.00 12.48
CA LEU A 10 10.18 -3.01 11.15
C LEU A 10 11.11 -3.73 10.16
N PRO A 11 10.59 -4.62 9.29
CA PRO A 11 11.40 -5.40 8.36
C PRO A 11 11.78 -4.59 7.11
N PHE A 12 12.21 -3.35 7.28
CA PHE A 12 12.68 -2.48 6.21
C PHE A 12 13.68 -1.44 6.73
N GLU A 13 14.57 -0.99 5.84
CA GLU A 13 15.55 0.06 6.15
C GLU A 13 14.92 1.45 6.10
N LEU A 14 15.33 2.34 7.01
CA LEU A 14 14.87 3.73 7.04
C LEU A 14 15.15 4.44 5.71
N LYS A 15 16.31 4.21 5.10
CA LYS A 15 16.68 4.79 3.81
C LYS A 15 15.64 4.47 2.73
N SER A 16 15.24 3.21 2.63
CA SER A 16 14.22 2.75 1.67
C SER A 16 12.87 3.40 1.90
N TYR A 17 12.49 3.63 3.16
CA TYR A 17 11.26 4.35 3.49
C TYR A 17 11.33 5.82 3.06
N LEU A 18 12.43 6.51 3.35
CA LEU A 18 12.60 7.92 2.96
C LEU A 18 12.63 8.09 1.44
N GLU A 19 13.29 7.19 0.72
CA GLU A 19 13.31 7.17 -0.74
C GLU A 19 11.90 6.98 -1.32
N LEU A 20 11.12 6.06 -0.76
CA LEU A 20 9.72 5.86 -1.15
C LEU A 20 8.87 7.12 -0.94
N VAL A 21 9.02 7.79 0.21
CA VAL A 21 8.28 9.01 0.53
C VAL A 21 8.66 10.15 -0.41
N GLU A 22 9.95 10.38 -0.64
CA GLU A 22 10.46 11.44 -1.52
C GLU A 22 9.94 11.27 -2.96
N LEU A 23 10.08 10.07 -3.51
CA LEU A 23 9.65 9.78 -4.88
C LEU A 23 8.13 9.84 -5.02
N THR A 24 7.39 9.38 -4.01
CA THR A 24 5.93 9.54 -3.97
C THR A 24 5.54 11.02 -3.99
N GLY A 25 6.19 11.85 -3.18
CA GLY A 25 5.94 13.30 -3.14
C GLY A 25 6.20 13.99 -4.48
N ARG A 26 7.26 13.58 -5.18
CA ARG A 26 7.60 14.09 -6.52
C ARG A 26 6.58 13.70 -7.58
N CYS A 27 5.95 12.53 -7.48
CA CYS A 27 4.86 12.14 -8.40
C CYS A 27 3.54 12.86 -8.13
N ILE A 28 3.27 13.30 -6.89
CA ILE A 28 2.00 13.95 -6.55
C ILE A 28 1.97 15.41 -7.03
N ARG A 29 3.13 16.09 -7.04
CA ARG A 29 3.21 17.54 -7.23
C ARG A 29 3.70 17.92 -8.63
N GLU A 30 2.83 17.74 -9.62
CA GLU A 30 3.08 18.15 -11.02
C GLU A 30 3.40 19.65 -11.19
N ASP A 31 2.94 20.47 -10.26
CA ASP A 31 3.12 21.93 -10.25
C ASP A 31 4.50 22.37 -9.73
N LYS A 32 5.40 21.44 -9.37
CA LYS A 32 6.69 21.74 -8.75
C LYS A 32 7.88 21.24 -9.55
N ARG A 33 8.98 21.99 -9.40
CA ARG A 33 10.29 21.57 -9.92
C ARG A 33 10.70 20.25 -9.28
N GLY A 34 11.08 19.29 -10.11
CA GLY A 34 11.44 17.94 -9.66
C GLY A 34 10.28 16.94 -9.70
N TYR A 35 9.13 17.32 -10.28
CA TYR A 35 8.09 16.37 -10.66
C TYR A 35 8.65 15.25 -11.54
N ILE A 36 8.14 14.04 -11.31
CA ILE A 36 8.42 12.87 -12.12
C ILE A 36 7.08 12.24 -12.54
N GLU A 37 6.99 11.85 -13.80
CA GLU A 37 5.75 11.34 -14.40
C GLU A 37 5.38 9.93 -13.89
N ASN A 38 6.38 9.14 -13.51
CA ASN A 38 6.17 7.79 -12.98
C ASN A 38 7.12 7.47 -11.82
N ILE A 39 6.60 6.76 -10.83
CA ILE A 39 7.39 6.09 -9.81
C ILE A 39 7.93 4.79 -10.43
N TYR A 40 9.16 4.84 -10.96
CA TYR A 40 9.93 3.62 -11.15
C TYR A 40 10.70 3.29 -9.87
N LEU A 41 10.00 2.70 -8.91
CA LEU A 41 10.58 2.21 -7.67
C LEU A 41 10.59 0.68 -7.71
N SER A 42 11.79 0.10 -7.75
CA SER A 42 11.98 -1.33 -7.42
C SER A 42 11.41 -1.69 -6.05
N LEU A 43 11.27 -0.70 -5.16
CA LEU A 43 10.55 -0.83 -3.89
C LEU A 43 9.05 -1.14 -4.07
N LEU A 44 8.38 -0.62 -5.12
CA LEU A 44 6.98 -0.97 -5.40
C LEU A 44 6.83 -2.40 -5.90
N GLU A 45 7.81 -2.91 -6.64
CA GLU A 45 7.83 -4.32 -7.07
C GLU A 45 7.83 -5.26 -5.85
N ARG A 46 8.56 -4.91 -4.79
CA ARG A 46 8.61 -5.69 -3.54
C ARG A 46 7.27 -5.77 -2.82
N VAL A 47 6.44 -4.73 -2.89
CA VAL A 47 5.11 -4.73 -2.25
C VAL A 47 4.00 -5.22 -3.19
N SER A 48 4.33 -5.44 -4.47
CA SER A 48 3.41 -5.91 -5.52
C SER A 48 2.17 -5.02 -5.66
N ILE A 49 2.39 -3.70 -5.72
CA ILE A 49 1.33 -2.71 -5.96
C ILE A 49 1.75 -1.90 -7.19
N SER A 50 0.84 -1.72 -8.15
CA SER A 50 1.12 -0.92 -9.35
C SER A 50 1.35 0.55 -8.98
N PRO A 51 2.17 1.31 -9.74
CA PRO A 51 2.39 2.74 -9.48
C PRO A 51 1.08 3.56 -9.43
N GLU A 52 0.10 3.24 -10.27
CA GLU A 52 -1.19 3.93 -10.33
C GLU A 52 -2.02 3.66 -9.07
N ASN A 53 -2.07 2.40 -8.65
CA ASN A 53 -2.73 2.00 -7.40
C ASN A 53 -2.03 2.62 -6.20
N TRP A 54 -0.69 2.65 -6.20
CA TRP A 54 0.11 3.29 -5.16
C TRP A 54 -0.20 4.78 -5.02
N LEU A 55 -0.24 5.51 -6.14
CA LEU A 55 -0.54 6.94 -6.12
C LEU A 55 -1.95 7.21 -5.59
N LYS A 56 -2.93 6.39 -5.99
CA LYS A 56 -4.30 6.48 -5.47
C LYS A 56 -4.37 6.17 -3.98
N LEU A 57 -3.65 5.15 -3.52
CA LEU A 57 -3.58 4.79 -2.11
C LEU A 57 -2.97 5.91 -1.28
N THR A 58 -1.88 6.52 -1.73
CA THR A 58 -1.15 7.55 -0.98
C THR A 58 -1.85 8.92 -0.98
N THR A 59 -2.69 9.21 -1.96
CA THR A 59 -3.41 10.49 -2.06
C THR A 59 -4.87 10.44 -1.60
N GLN A 60 -5.53 9.29 -1.69
CA GLN A 60 -6.98 9.15 -1.47
C GLN A 60 -7.34 8.09 -0.43
N PHE A 61 -6.37 7.62 0.38
CA PHE A 61 -6.57 6.51 1.31
C PHE A 61 -7.90 6.56 2.08
N THR A 62 -8.15 7.65 2.79
CA THR A 62 -9.32 7.84 3.65
C THR A 62 -10.61 8.12 2.87
N ARG A 63 -10.51 8.49 1.59
CA ARG A 63 -11.68 8.63 0.70
C ARG A 63 -12.12 7.28 0.16
N VAL A 64 -11.16 6.38 -0.08
CA VAL A 64 -11.43 5.06 -0.65
C VAL A 64 -11.80 4.05 0.44
N PHE A 65 -11.23 4.18 1.63
CA PHE A 65 -11.40 3.24 2.72
C PHE A 65 -12.01 3.88 3.97
N HIS A 66 -13.04 3.21 4.50
CA HIS A 66 -13.77 3.64 5.70
C HIS A 66 -13.76 2.56 6.80
N GLY A 67 -12.77 1.67 6.78
CA GLY A 67 -12.70 0.51 7.67
C GLY A 67 -11.48 -0.36 7.38
N ALA A 68 -11.57 -1.66 7.67
CA ALA A 68 -10.48 -2.59 7.45
C ALA A 68 -10.00 -2.62 5.98
N VAL A 69 -8.69 -2.66 5.79
CA VAL A 69 -7.99 -2.64 4.49
C VAL A 69 -6.93 -3.73 4.49
N GLY A 70 -6.70 -4.36 3.35
CA GLY A 70 -5.62 -5.32 3.17
C GLY A 70 -5.86 -6.18 1.94
N ARG A 71 -5.04 -7.23 1.77
CA ARG A 71 -5.27 -8.22 0.72
C ARG A 71 -6.63 -8.90 0.94
N PRO A 72 -7.37 -9.22 -0.13
CA PRO A 72 -8.68 -9.89 -0.06
C PRO A 72 -8.73 -11.08 0.92
N ALA A 73 -7.71 -11.95 0.88
CA ALA A 73 -7.61 -13.10 1.79
C ALA A 73 -7.49 -12.68 3.26
N SER A 74 -6.64 -11.70 3.58
CA SER A 74 -6.47 -11.20 4.94
C SER A 74 -7.72 -10.50 5.45
N GLN A 75 -8.44 -9.80 4.58
CA GLN A 75 -9.68 -9.12 4.95
C GLN A 75 -10.82 -10.13 5.20
N ALA A 76 -10.90 -11.19 4.41
CA ALA A 76 -11.85 -12.29 4.63
C ALA A 76 -11.62 -12.94 6.00
N SER A 77 -10.38 -13.32 6.31
CA SER A 77 -10.02 -13.87 7.62
C SER A 77 -10.30 -12.89 8.76
N TYR A 78 -10.05 -11.59 8.57
CA TYR A 78 -10.38 -10.56 9.55
C TYR A 78 -11.89 -10.48 9.84
N CYS A 79 -12.73 -10.52 8.81
CA CYS A 79 -14.19 -10.49 8.98
C CYS A 79 -14.71 -11.75 9.68
N GLU A 80 -14.17 -12.92 9.35
CA GLU A 80 -14.49 -14.20 9.99
C GLU A 80 -14.12 -14.19 11.48
N ASN A 81 -12.89 -13.78 11.80
CA ASN A 81 -12.41 -13.71 13.19
C ASN A 81 -13.20 -12.75 14.07
N LEU A 82 -13.80 -11.71 13.48
CA LEU A 82 -14.62 -10.73 14.19
C LEU A 82 -16.13 -11.00 14.09
N ASN A 83 -16.55 -12.15 13.54
CA ASN A 83 -17.95 -12.51 13.31
C ASN A 83 -18.75 -11.42 12.55
N ARG A 84 -18.08 -10.67 11.66
CA ARG A 84 -18.72 -9.60 10.87
C ARG A 84 -19.36 -10.19 9.62
N LYS A 85 -20.68 -10.03 9.50
CA LYS A 85 -21.45 -10.48 8.32
C LYS A 85 -21.13 -9.68 7.05
N ARG A 86 -20.75 -8.40 7.16
CA ARG A 86 -20.43 -7.53 6.02
C ARG A 86 -18.93 -7.37 5.83
N ARG A 87 -18.43 -7.72 4.64
CA ARG A 87 -17.06 -7.46 4.18
C ARG A 87 -16.96 -6.07 3.55
N ALA A 88 -16.89 -5.04 4.41
CA ALA A 88 -16.73 -3.66 3.94
C ALA A 88 -15.41 -3.48 3.18
N ASN A 89 -15.38 -2.61 2.17
CA ASN A 89 -14.21 -2.28 1.35
C ASN A 89 -13.59 -3.42 0.52
N MET A 90 -14.21 -4.61 0.43
CA MET A 90 -13.67 -5.76 -0.32
C MET A 90 -13.35 -5.42 -1.78
N SER A 91 -14.30 -4.80 -2.50
CA SER A 91 -14.08 -4.42 -3.90
C SER A 91 -12.93 -3.43 -4.08
N ASN A 92 -12.76 -2.49 -3.14
CA ASN A 92 -11.63 -1.55 -3.19
C ASN A 92 -10.31 -2.25 -2.85
N CYS A 93 -10.34 -3.23 -1.95
CA CYS A 93 -9.17 -4.03 -1.60
C CYS A 93 -8.71 -4.91 -2.77
N GLU A 94 -9.64 -5.56 -3.47
CA GLU A 94 -9.36 -6.30 -4.70
C GLU A 94 -8.77 -5.39 -5.79
N LYS A 95 -9.32 -4.20 -5.98
CA LYS A 95 -8.82 -3.31 -7.05
C LYS A 95 -7.45 -2.71 -6.77
N LEU A 96 -7.13 -2.43 -5.49
CA LEU A 96 -5.94 -1.64 -5.12
C LEU A 96 -4.79 -2.47 -4.53
N PHE A 97 -5.07 -3.71 -4.09
CA PHE A 97 -4.08 -4.59 -3.46
C PHE A 97 -4.03 -6.02 -4.05
N ALA A 98 -4.75 -6.30 -5.15
CA ALA A 98 -4.62 -7.58 -5.87
C ALA A 98 -3.36 -7.61 -6.74
#